data_AF-A0A543HS42-F1
#
_entry.id   AF-A0A543HS42-F1
#
_cell.length_a   1.000
_cell.length_b   1.000
_cell.length_c   1.000
_cell.angle_alpha   90.00
_cell.angle_beta   90.00
_cell.angle_gamma   90.00
#
_symmetry.space_group_name_H-M   'P 1'
#
loop_
_entity.id
_entity.type
_entity.pdbx_description
1 polymer ?
#
loop_
_entity_poly.entity_id
_entity_poly.type
_entity_poly.pdbx_seq_one_letter_code
_entity_poly.pdbx_strand_id
1 'polypeptide(L)'
;MKPERAIIELRNLNDCAASDPAVQADTPANKEWKAKVQAVLQQSLGSDSTIVEDFSKLKYSMGFWTGAPGEDEIHAEFFRSRMRDACSIIDAAIYVLEIAVGPSAADSTQYDSGLWSHVRHSVIEERWEQVPSAACIYVEHKVRQWAGNPVGSDGKKLVGHSLFTKALNSGGPLALGSQPNETDGWRNLGTGLIAAIGNVDRHGIQDRNDVKKYALGVLGLSSLLLSQIKLQHSDLMDQNDKQK
;
A
#
# COMPACT_ATOMS: atom_id res chain seq x y z
N MET A 1 -3.02 19.20 4.71
CA MET A 1 -2.16 18.02 4.96
C MET A 1 -2.57 16.89 4.00
N LYS A 2 -1.66 16.04 3.52
CA LYS A 2 -2.04 14.87 2.69
C LYS A 2 -2.87 13.86 3.54
N PRO A 3 -3.97 13.28 3.04
CA PRO A 3 -4.82 12.36 3.82
C PRO A 3 -4.08 11.14 4.37
N GLU A 4 -3.14 10.56 3.63
CA GLU A 4 -2.37 9.39 4.06
C GLU A 4 -1.50 9.69 5.29
N ARG A 5 -0.88 10.88 5.30
CA ARG A 5 -0.12 11.36 6.46
C ARG A 5 -1.04 11.61 7.65
N ALA A 6 -2.21 12.20 7.41
CA ALA A 6 -3.19 12.46 8.46
C ALA A 6 -3.66 11.15 9.13
N ILE A 7 -3.91 10.09 8.36
CA ILE A 7 -4.29 8.77 8.88
C ILE A 7 -3.20 8.22 9.83
N ILE A 8 -1.92 8.28 9.42
CA ILE A 8 -0.81 7.79 10.25
C ILE A 8 -0.73 8.58 11.56
N GLU A 9 -0.77 9.91 11.50
CA GLU A 9 -0.70 10.77 12.68
C GLU A 9 -1.88 10.53 13.62
N LEU A 10 -3.11 10.40 13.09
CA LEU A 10 -4.31 10.13 13.88
C LEU A 10 -4.26 8.75 14.55
N ARG A 11 -3.76 7.71 13.87
CA ARG A 11 -3.56 6.38 14.47
C ARG A 11 -2.56 6.44 15.62
N ASN A 12 -1.42 7.09 15.43
CA ASN A 12 -0.42 7.27 16.48
C ASN A 12 -0.99 8.03 17.70
N LEU A 13 -1.79 9.07 17.45
CA LEU A 13 -2.45 9.83 18.52
C LEU A 13 -3.54 9.00 19.22
N ASN A 14 -4.23 8.10 18.51
CA ASN A 14 -5.19 7.18 19.12
C ASN A 14 -4.48 6.12 19.99
N ASP A 15 -3.39 5.54 19.51
CA ASP A 15 -2.55 4.60 20.25
C ASP A 15 -1.96 5.25 21.51
N CYS A 16 -1.53 6.51 21.41
CA CYS A 16 -1.07 7.31 22.55
C CYS A 16 -2.18 7.49 23.60
N ALA A 17 -3.42 7.79 23.18
CA ALA A 17 -4.55 7.89 24.08
C ALA A 17 -4.88 6.57 24.80
N ALA A 18 -4.62 5.42 24.16
CA ALA A 18 -4.82 4.10 24.74
C ALA A 18 -3.69 3.66 25.69
N SER A 19 -2.46 4.11 25.47
CA SER A 19 -1.27 3.59 26.13
C SER A 19 -0.64 4.52 27.17
N ASP A 20 -0.85 5.83 27.10
CA ASP A 20 -0.22 6.80 27.99
C ASP A 20 -1.15 7.23 29.14
N PRO A 21 -0.86 6.85 30.40
CA PRO A 21 -1.65 7.25 31.57
C PRO A 21 -1.72 8.77 31.76
N ALA A 22 -0.70 9.53 31.32
CA ALA A 22 -0.71 10.98 31.42
C ALA A 22 -1.73 11.60 30.45
N VAL A 23 -1.95 11.00 29.29
CA VAL A 23 -3.00 11.42 28.34
C VAL A 23 -4.40 11.01 28.82
N GLN A 24 -4.49 9.92 29.59
CA GLN A 24 -5.73 9.40 30.17
C GLN A 24 -6.20 10.09 31.46
N ALA A 25 -5.54 11.17 31.87
CA ALA A 25 -5.92 12.00 33.00
C ALA A 25 -5.90 13.49 32.63
N ASP A 26 -6.53 14.34 33.46
CA ASP A 26 -6.53 15.79 33.27
C ASP A 26 -5.14 16.39 33.60
N THR A 27 -4.21 16.19 32.68
CA THR A 27 -2.82 16.65 32.79
C THR A 27 -2.46 17.58 31.62
N PRO A 28 -1.33 18.30 31.70
CA PRO A 28 -0.80 19.03 30.57
C PRO A 28 -0.59 18.16 29.30
N ALA A 29 -0.25 16.87 29.48
CA ALA A 29 -0.06 15.94 28.37
C ALA A 29 -1.36 15.69 27.60
N ASN A 30 -2.50 15.57 28.30
CA ASN A 30 -3.81 15.48 27.64
C ASN A 30 -4.14 16.73 26.83
N LYS A 31 -3.84 17.93 27.36
CA LYS A 31 -4.08 19.20 26.66
C LYS A 31 -3.24 19.31 25.39
N GLU A 32 -1.98 18.90 25.47
CA GLU A 32 -1.07 18.86 24.32
C GLU A 32 -1.55 17.84 23.27
N TRP A 33 -1.93 16.64 23.71
CA TRP A 33 -2.50 15.62 22.84
C TRP A 33 -3.76 16.12 22.12
N LYS A 34 -4.70 16.74 22.85
CA LYS A 34 -5.93 17.31 22.28
C LYS A 34 -5.61 18.36 21.21
N ALA A 35 -4.64 19.23 21.48
CA ALA A 35 -4.20 20.26 20.52
C ALA A 35 -3.60 19.65 19.24
N LYS A 36 -2.80 18.58 19.37
CA LYS A 36 -2.24 17.83 18.24
C LYS A 36 -3.34 17.20 17.40
N VAL A 37 -4.30 16.51 18.01
CA VAL A 37 -5.44 15.91 17.30
C VAL A 37 -6.23 16.99 16.55
N GLN A 38 -6.58 18.08 17.24
CA GLN A 38 -7.32 19.18 16.63
C GLN A 38 -6.58 19.79 15.42
N ALA A 39 -5.27 19.97 15.52
CA ALA A 39 -4.46 20.48 14.42
C ALA A 39 -4.46 19.53 13.21
N VAL A 40 -4.32 18.22 13.44
CA VAL A 40 -4.35 17.21 12.37
C VAL A 40 -5.73 17.18 11.70
N LEU A 41 -6.81 17.17 12.48
CA LEU A 41 -8.19 17.17 11.96
C LEU A 41 -8.48 18.43 11.13
N GLN A 42 -8.14 19.63 11.64
CA GLN A 42 -8.33 20.89 10.91
C GLN A 42 -7.55 20.94 9.59
N GLN A 43 -6.30 20.46 9.59
CA GLN A 43 -5.46 20.49 8.39
C GLN A 43 -5.83 19.42 7.35
N SER A 44 -6.55 18.37 7.74
CA SER A 44 -6.87 17.24 6.86
C SER A 44 -8.32 17.26 6.37
N LEU A 45 -9.27 17.67 7.22
CA LEU A 45 -10.70 17.69 6.90
C LEU A 45 -11.26 19.10 6.68
N GLY A 46 -10.50 20.14 7.01
CA GLY A 46 -10.94 21.53 6.96
C GLY A 46 -11.66 21.97 8.23
N SER A 47 -11.66 23.27 8.52
CA SER A 47 -12.28 23.86 9.72
C SER A 47 -13.78 23.63 9.83
N ASP A 48 -14.44 23.47 8.69
CA ASP A 48 -15.90 23.44 8.57
C ASP A 48 -16.47 22.01 8.63
N SER A 49 -15.61 21.01 8.87
CA SER A 49 -16.02 19.62 9.02
C SER A 49 -16.75 19.39 10.33
N THR A 50 -17.88 18.68 10.28
CA THR A 50 -18.64 18.28 11.48
C THR A 50 -17.80 17.47 12.46
N ILE A 51 -16.86 16.64 11.96
CA ILE A 51 -15.93 15.88 12.78
C ILE A 51 -14.99 16.79 13.58
N VAL A 52 -14.50 17.86 12.94
CA VAL A 52 -13.65 18.87 13.60
C VAL A 52 -14.45 19.63 14.65
N GLU A 53 -15.69 19.99 14.33
CA GLU A 53 -16.60 20.67 15.25
C GLU A 53 -16.90 19.80 16.48
N ASP A 54 -17.28 18.54 16.28
CA ASP A 54 -17.61 17.59 17.35
C ASP A 54 -16.41 17.35 18.27
N PHE A 55 -15.21 17.16 17.71
CA PHE A 55 -13.99 17.01 18.50
C PHE A 55 -13.69 18.27 19.33
N SER A 56 -13.85 19.46 18.73
CA SER A 56 -13.55 20.73 19.42
C SER A 56 -14.45 20.97 20.63
N LYS A 57 -15.71 20.51 20.57
CA LYS A 57 -16.71 20.66 21.62
C LYS A 57 -16.51 19.72 22.81
N LEU A 58 -15.65 18.70 22.69
CA LEU A 58 -15.39 17.77 23.79
C LEU A 58 -14.81 18.49 25.01
N LYS A 59 -15.49 18.32 26.14
CA LYS A 59 -15.05 18.79 27.46
C LYS A 59 -14.71 17.59 28.33
N TYR A 60 -13.55 17.64 28.96
CA TYR A 60 -13.03 16.57 29.81
C TYR A 60 -13.31 16.77 31.30
N SER A 61 -13.84 17.94 31.69
CA SER A 61 -14.18 18.26 33.06
C SER A 61 -15.69 18.37 33.26
N MET A 62 -16.15 18.00 34.47
CA MET A 62 -17.50 18.32 34.92
C MET A 62 -17.57 19.78 35.35
N GLY A 63 -18.62 20.49 34.95
CA GLY A 63 -18.77 21.93 35.16
C GLY A 63 -19.10 22.36 36.60
N PHE A 64 -19.21 21.41 37.54
CA PHE A 64 -19.58 21.67 38.93
C PHE A 64 -18.78 20.78 39.88
N TRP A 65 -18.19 21.38 40.90
CA TRP A 65 -17.52 20.73 42.02
C TRP A 65 -18.29 21.09 43.29
N THR A 66 -18.73 20.09 44.07
CA THR A 66 -19.45 20.31 45.33
C THR A 66 -18.66 19.89 46.57
N GLY A 67 -17.48 19.29 46.39
CA GLY A 67 -16.62 18.79 47.46
C GLY A 67 -17.18 17.54 48.15
N ALA A 68 -18.16 16.87 47.55
CA ALA A 68 -18.78 15.68 48.11
C ALA A 68 -17.83 14.47 48.06
N PRO A 69 -17.87 13.57 49.06
CA PRO A 69 -17.13 12.32 49.02
C PRO A 69 -17.43 11.52 47.75
N GLY A 70 -16.38 11.05 47.05
CA GLY A 70 -16.50 10.28 45.80
C GLY A 70 -16.48 11.11 44.51
N GLU A 71 -16.42 12.44 44.58
CA GLU A 71 -16.34 13.31 43.40
C GLU A 71 -15.13 13.04 42.51
N ASP A 72 -13.98 12.74 43.10
CA ASP A 72 -12.75 12.43 42.34
C ASP A 72 -12.91 11.19 41.47
N GLU A 73 -13.64 10.18 41.96
CA GLU A 73 -13.90 8.94 41.23
C GLU A 73 -14.90 9.18 40.09
N ILE A 74 -15.95 9.96 40.34
CA ILE A 74 -16.93 10.38 39.31
C ILE A 74 -16.24 11.23 38.24
N HIS A 75 -15.32 12.12 38.62
CA HIS A 75 -14.54 12.93 37.68
C HIS A 75 -13.60 12.08 36.82
N ALA A 76 -12.91 11.12 37.43
CA ALA A 76 -12.08 10.17 36.69
C ALA A 76 -12.90 9.32 35.71
N GLU A 77 -14.08 8.85 36.12
CA GLU A 77 -14.97 8.08 35.24
C GLU A 77 -15.52 8.93 34.08
N PHE A 78 -15.96 10.16 34.36
CA PHE A 78 -16.39 11.11 33.33
C PHE A 78 -15.27 11.38 32.32
N PHE A 79 -14.05 11.63 32.80
CA PHE A 79 -12.88 11.85 31.95
C PHE A 79 -12.62 10.65 31.04
N ARG A 80 -12.60 9.43 31.58
CA ARG A 80 -12.41 8.20 30.79
C ARG A 80 -13.50 8.04 29.74
N SER A 81 -14.75 8.38 30.07
CA SER A 81 -15.84 8.35 29.08
C SER A 81 -15.58 9.32 27.94
N ARG A 82 -15.14 10.54 28.24
CA ARG A 82 -14.82 11.56 27.22
C ARG A 82 -13.60 11.21 26.39
N MET A 83 -12.63 10.50 26.96
CA MET A 83 -11.52 9.93 26.20
C MET A 83 -12.00 8.89 25.17
N ARG A 84 -12.93 8.00 25.55
CA ARG A 84 -13.53 7.05 24.60
C ARG A 84 -14.29 7.75 23.47
N ASP A 85 -15.06 8.80 23.79
CA ASP A 85 -15.74 9.62 22.77
C ASP A 85 -14.72 10.24 21.81
N ALA A 86 -13.61 10.77 22.34
CA ALA A 86 -12.55 11.36 21.55
C ALA A 86 -11.88 10.35 20.60
N CYS A 87 -11.55 9.15 21.10
CA CYS A 87 -11.02 8.06 20.28
C CYS A 87 -12.00 7.65 19.17
N SER A 88 -13.30 7.59 19.48
CA SER A 88 -14.33 7.25 18.50
C SER A 88 -14.45 8.30 17.38
N ILE A 89 -14.29 9.59 17.72
CA ILE A 89 -14.25 10.67 16.71
C ILE A 89 -12.98 10.59 15.85
N ILE A 90 -11.84 10.23 16.45
CA ILE A 90 -10.58 10.00 15.70
C ILE A 90 -10.75 8.83 14.73
N ASP A 91 -11.37 7.73 15.14
CA ASP A 91 -11.64 6.58 14.28
C ASP A 91 -12.58 6.95 13.10
N ALA A 92 -13.62 7.74 13.37
CA ALA A 92 -14.49 8.26 12.32
C ALA A 92 -13.74 9.16 11.32
N ALA A 93 -12.80 9.99 11.81
CA ALA A 93 -11.96 10.82 10.97
C ALA A 93 -11.03 9.97 10.08
N ILE A 94 -10.40 8.94 10.64
CA ILE A 94 -9.57 7.98 9.90
C ILE A 94 -10.38 7.34 8.78
N TYR A 95 -11.60 6.86 9.09
CA TYR A 95 -12.47 6.25 8.10
C TYR A 95 -12.82 7.19 6.93
N VAL A 96 -13.18 8.45 7.22
CA VAL A 96 -13.48 9.45 6.17
C VAL A 96 -12.24 9.73 5.32
N LEU A 97 -11.06 9.83 5.94
CA LEU A 97 -9.81 10.01 5.21
C LEU A 97 -9.47 8.78 4.35
N GLU A 98 -9.72 7.57 4.83
CA GLU A 98 -9.52 6.33 4.06
C GLU A 98 -10.44 6.26 2.84
N ILE A 99 -11.70 6.69 2.97
CA ILE A 99 -12.61 6.83 1.81
C ILE A 99 -12.05 7.85 0.82
N ALA A 100 -11.56 9.00 1.30
CA ALA A 100 -11.06 10.07 0.45
C ALA A 100 -9.75 9.70 -0.29
N VAL A 101 -8.92 8.84 0.30
CA VAL A 101 -7.73 8.26 -0.33
C VAL A 101 -8.12 7.23 -1.40
N GLY A 102 -9.28 6.59 -1.27
CA GLY A 102 -9.65 5.41 -2.06
C GLY A 102 -8.83 4.18 -1.65
N PRO A 103 -9.04 3.00 -2.28
CA PRO A 103 -8.19 1.85 -2.03
C PRO A 103 -6.74 2.24 -2.29
N SER A 104 -5.92 2.18 -1.24
CA SER A 104 -4.50 2.49 -1.33
C SER A 104 -3.89 1.63 -2.43
N ALA A 105 -3.23 2.27 -3.39
CA ALA A 105 -2.44 1.55 -4.38
C ALA A 105 -1.27 0.78 -3.75
N ALA A 106 -1.07 0.90 -2.43
CA ALA A 106 -0.15 0.13 -1.59
C ALA A 106 -0.84 -0.95 -0.74
N ASP A 107 -2.07 -1.34 -1.07
CA ASP A 107 -2.69 -2.52 -0.50
C ASP A 107 -2.00 -3.75 -1.10
N SER A 108 -1.13 -4.39 -0.30
CA SER A 108 -0.31 -5.53 -0.70
C SER A 108 -1.13 -6.70 -1.24
N THR A 109 -2.42 -6.74 -0.93
CA THR A 109 -3.36 -7.78 -1.34
C THR A 109 -3.74 -7.70 -2.83
N GLN A 110 -3.52 -6.55 -3.47
CA GLN A 110 -3.91 -6.32 -4.87
C GLN A 110 -2.85 -6.76 -5.88
N TYR A 111 -1.63 -7.06 -5.43
CA TYR A 111 -0.53 -7.48 -6.29
C TYR A 111 0.03 -8.84 -5.90
N ASP A 112 0.78 -9.44 -6.81
CA ASP A 112 1.61 -10.60 -6.52
C ASP A 112 2.51 -10.31 -5.31
N SER A 113 2.42 -11.14 -4.27
CA SER A 113 3.09 -10.91 -2.99
C SER A 113 4.62 -10.84 -3.11
N GLY A 114 5.19 -11.61 -4.04
CA GLY A 114 6.62 -11.62 -4.31
C GLY A 114 7.06 -10.36 -5.05
N LEU A 115 6.30 -9.93 -6.05
CA LEU A 115 6.50 -8.66 -6.75
C LEU A 115 6.37 -7.48 -5.78
N TRP A 116 5.31 -7.45 -4.98
CA TRP A 116 5.06 -6.41 -3.99
C TRP A 116 6.24 -6.30 -3.02
N SER A 117 6.69 -7.44 -2.46
CA SER A 117 7.85 -7.46 -1.56
C SER A 117 9.12 -6.87 -2.20
N HIS A 118 9.31 -7.06 -3.51
CA HIS A 118 10.45 -6.53 -4.24
C HIS A 118 10.41 -5.01 -4.43
N VAL A 119 9.22 -4.43 -4.67
CA VAL A 119 9.05 -3.01 -5.02
C VAL A 119 8.55 -2.14 -3.86
N ARG A 120 8.10 -2.76 -2.76
CA ARG A 120 7.46 -2.10 -1.61
C ARG A 120 8.28 -0.93 -1.07
N HIS A 121 9.59 -1.10 -0.96
CA HIS A 121 10.46 -0.05 -0.43
C HIS A 121 10.41 1.21 -1.31
N SER A 122 10.53 1.07 -2.63
CA SER A 122 10.46 2.17 -3.58
C SER A 122 9.08 2.85 -3.60
N VAL A 123 8.01 2.08 -3.42
CA VAL A 123 6.64 2.61 -3.29
C VAL A 123 6.47 3.43 -2.01
N ILE A 124 6.96 2.92 -0.87
CA ILE A 124 6.89 3.62 0.43
C ILE A 124 7.71 4.91 0.42
N GLU A 125 8.88 4.89 -0.22
CA GLU A 125 9.75 6.07 -0.33
C GLU A 125 9.35 7.03 -1.46
N GLU A 126 8.19 6.82 -2.10
CA GLU A 126 7.69 7.60 -3.24
C GLU A 126 8.67 7.70 -4.43
N ARG A 127 9.60 6.74 -4.58
CA ARG A 127 10.54 6.63 -5.72
C ARG A 127 9.87 5.97 -6.93
N TRP A 128 8.81 6.59 -7.41
CA TRP A 128 7.92 6.05 -8.46
C TRP A 128 8.62 5.80 -9.79
N GLU A 129 9.68 6.56 -10.09
CA GLU A 129 10.51 6.42 -11.29
C GLU A 129 11.27 5.08 -11.34
N GLN A 130 11.54 4.47 -10.19
CA GLN A 130 12.32 3.22 -10.08
C GLN A 130 11.42 1.98 -10.14
N VAL A 131 10.15 2.13 -9.74
CA VAL A 131 9.18 1.04 -9.61
C VAL A 131 8.98 0.27 -10.93
N PRO A 132 8.82 0.90 -12.11
CA PRO A 132 8.68 0.17 -13.38
C PRO A 132 9.86 -0.74 -13.69
N SER A 133 11.09 -0.25 -13.50
CA SER A 133 12.29 -1.02 -13.80
C SER A 133 12.41 -2.22 -12.85
N ALA A 134 12.21 -1.98 -11.55
CA ALA A 134 12.23 -3.03 -10.54
C ALA A 134 11.19 -4.12 -10.82
N ALA A 135 9.98 -3.73 -11.22
CA ALA A 135 8.92 -4.66 -11.59
C ALA A 135 9.30 -5.52 -12.81
N CYS A 136 9.79 -4.91 -13.90
CA CYS A 136 10.23 -5.64 -15.09
C CYS A 136 11.39 -6.60 -14.80
N ILE A 137 12.38 -6.17 -14.00
CA ILE A 137 13.50 -7.03 -13.58
C ILE A 137 12.99 -8.24 -12.80
N TYR A 138 12.07 -8.03 -11.87
CA TYR A 138 11.48 -9.11 -11.08
C TYR A 138 10.73 -10.12 -11.95
N VAL A 139 9.86 -9.63 -12.84
CA VAL A 139 9.09 -10.49 -13.76
C VAL A 139 10.03 -11.28 -14.67
N GLU A 140 11.03 -10.62 -15.27
CA GLU A 140 12.02 -11.29 -16.11
C GLU A 140 12.76 -12.39 -15.36
N HIS A 141 13.20 -12.10 -14.12
CA HIS A 141 13.87 -13.08 -13.28
C HIS A 141 12.97 -14.31 -13.02
N LYS A 142 11.69 -14.10 -12.68
CA LYS A 142 10.74 -15.18 -12.42
C LYS A 142 10.43 -16.00 -13.67
N VAL A 143 10.15 -15.35 -14.80
CA VAL A 143 9.93 -16.03 -16.08
C VAL A 143 11.15 -16.86 -16.48
N ARG A 144 12.36 -16.32 -16.31
CA ARG A 144 13.59 -17.08 -16.59
C ARG A 144 13.73 -18.31 -15.71
N GLN A 145 13.49 -18.14 -14.41
CA GLN A 145 13.59 -19.23 -13.44
C GLN A 145 12.58 -20.34 -13.77
N TRP A 146 11.31 -19.98 -13.99
CA TRP A 146 10.23 -20.93 -14.25
C TRP A 146 10.32 -21.59 -15.63
N ALA A 147 10.87 -20.89 -16.63
CA ALA A 147 11.13 -21.46 -17.94
C ALA A 147 12.37 -22.38 -17.98
N GLY A 148 13.01 -22.67 -16.84
CA GLY A 148 14.17 -23.55 -16.76
C GLY A 148 15.48 -22.93 -17.26
N ASN A 149 15.63 -21.60 -17.13
CA ASN A 149 16.81 -20.86 -17.58
C ASN A 149 17.18 -21.10 -19.05
N PRO A 150 16.28 -20.82 -20.01
CA PRO A 150 16.53 -21.12 -21.40
C PRO A 150 17.73 -20.34 -21.95
N VAL A 151 18.54 -21.02 -22.76
CA VAL A 151 19.70 -20.43 -23.45
C VAL A 151 19.41 -20.21 -24.94
N GLY A 152 20.12 -19.23 -25.51
CA GLY A 152 20.15 -18.95 -26.95
C GLY A 152 21.05 -19.92 -27.71
N SER A 153 21.09 -19.77 -29.03
CA SER A 153 21.97 -20.55 -29.91
C SER A 153 23.46 -20.31 -29.66
N ASP A 154 23.80 -19.19 -29.03
CA ASP A 154 25.14 -18.82 -28.60
C ASP A 154 25.52 -19.37 -27.21
N GLY A 155 24.63 -20.15 -26.58
CA GLY A 155 24.82 -20.70 -25.23
C GLY A 155 24.62 -19.68 -24.11
N LYS A 156 24.29 -18.42 -24.41
CA LYS A 156 24.05 -17.39 -23.39
C LYS A 156 22.61 -17.47 -22.87
N LYS A 157 22.42 -17.04 -21.62
CA LYS A 157 21.08 -16.96 -21.00
C LYS A 157 20.20 -16.00 -21.82
N LEU A 158 18.97 -16.42 -22.11
CA LEU A 158 18.01 -15.53 -22.73
C LEU A 158 17.54 -14.46 -21.74
N VAL A 159 17.44 -13.24 -22.24
CA VAL A 159 17.02 -12.03 -21.50
C VAL A 159 16.08 -11.21 -22.37
N GLY A 160 15.30 -10.32 -21.76
CA GLY A 160 14.48 -9.38 -22.51
C GLY A 160 13.44 -10.05 -23.41
N HIS A 161 13.23 -9.43 -24.57
CA HIS A 161 12.25 -9.87 -25.57
C HIS A 161 12.39 -11.34 -26.00
N SER A 162 13.61 -11.85 -26.20
CA SER A 162 13.85 -13.21 -26.70
C SER A 162 13.49 -14.28 -25.66
N LEU A 163 13.68 -13.99 -24.37
CA LEU A 163 13.23 -14.85 -23.28
C LEU A 163 11.72 -15.04 -23.32
N PHE A 164 10.96 -13.95 -23.36
CA PHE A 164 9.49 -13.99 -23.31
C PHE A 164 8.91 -14.59 -24.58
N THR A 165 9.51 -14.30 -25.73
CA THR A 165 9.12 -14.92 -27.00
C THR A 165 9.23 -16.43 -26.95
N LYS A 166 10.31 -16.97 -26.36
CA LYS A 166 10.52 -18.42 -26.23
C LYS A 166 9.67 -19.04 -25.12
N ALA A 167 9.61 -18.39 -23.95
CA ALA A 167 8.94 -18.92 -22.77
C ALA A 167 7.42 -19.00 -22.96
N LEU A 168 6.81 -17.94 -23.50
CA LEU A 168 5.36 -17.80 -23.67
C LEU A 168 4.86 -18.25 -25.05
N ASN A 169 5.72 -18.83 -25.89
CA ASN A 169 5.31 -19.32 -27.21
C ASN A 169 4.28 -20.44 -27.10
N SER A 170 3.54 -20.69 -28.18
CA SER A 170 2.82 -21.96 -28.34
C SER A 170 3.82 -23.14 -28.24
N GLY A 171 3.56 -24.05 -27.29
CA GLY A 171 4.47 -25.14 -26.92
C GLY A 171 5.71 -24.74 -26.10
N GLY A 172 5.80 -23.48 -25.67
CA GLY A 172 6.83 -23.00 -24.76
C GLY A 172 6.62 -23.51 -23.32
N PRO A 173 7.66 -23.45 -22.47
CA PRO A 173 7.60 -23.97 -21.10
C PRO A 173 6.60 -23.22 -20.21
N LEU A 174 6.20 -22.01 -20.58
CA LEU A 174 5.23 -21.18 -19.87
C LEU A 174 4.14 -20.69 -20.82
N ALA A 175 3.76 -21.49 -21.82
CA ALA A 175 2.66 -21.14 -22.72
C ALA A 175 1.40 -20.81 -21.90
N LEU A 176 0.74 -19.70 -22.24
CA LEU A 176 -0.46 -19.25 -21.54
C LEU A 176 -1.68 -19.30 -22.46
N GLY A 177 -2.85 -19.43 -21.87
CA GLY A 177 -4.12 -19.49 -22.60
C GLY A 177 -4.46 -20.89 -23.12
N SER A 178 -5.74 -21.08 -23.39
CA SER A 178 -6.30 -22.35 -23.86
C SER A 178 -6.45 -22.40 -25.38
N GLN A 179 -6.50 -21.23 -26.02
CA GLN A 179 -6.67 -21.06 -27.46
C GLN A 179 -5.45 -20.35 -28.09
N PRO A 180 -5.12 -20.62 -29.36
CA PRO A 180 -3.95 -20.02 -30.02
C PRO A 180 -3.91 -18.48 -29.97
N ASN A 181 -5.06 -17.82 -30.15
CA ASN A 181 -5.19 -16.37 -30.06
C ASN A 181 -4.93 -15.83 -28.64
N GLU A 182 -5.34 -16.55 -27.60
CA GLU A 182 -5.04 -16.21 -26.21
C GLU A 182 -3.54 -16.34 -25.94
N THR A 183 -2.92 -17.42 -26.42
CA THR A 183 -1.47 -17.63 -26.30
C THR A 183 -0.68 -16.52 -26.97
N ASP A 184 -1.07 -16.14 -28.18
CA ASP A 184 -0.47 -15.00 -28.87
C ASP A 184 -0.68 -13.68 -28.11
N GLY A 185 -1.88 -13.45 -27.56
CA GLY A 185 -2.19 -12.29 -26.74
C GLY A 185 -1.27 -12.18 -25.51
N TRP A 186 -1.13 -13.26 -24.75
CA TRP A 186 -0.26 -13.31 -23.57
C TRP A 186 1.22 -13.15 -23.92
N ARG A 187 1.68 -13.78 -24.99
CA ARG A 187 3.05 -13.61 -25.49
C ARG A 187 3.31 -12.17 -25.91
N ASN A 188 2.39 -11.55 -26.63
CA ASN A 188 2.51 -10.15 -27.08
C ASN A 188 2.51 -9.19 -25.88
N LEU A 189 1.69 -9.47 -24.86
CA LEU A 189 1.65 -8.69 -23.63
C LEU A 189 2.98 -8.79 -22.87
N GLY A 190 3.51 -10.00 -22.67
CA GLY A 190 4.79 -10.20 -21.97
C GLY A 190 5.98 -9.62 -22.71
N THR A 191 6.05 -9.83 -24.03
CA THR A 191 7.12 -9.25 -24.88
C THR A 191 7.01 -7.72 -24.96
N GLY A 192 5.80 -7.17 -25.04
CA GLY A 192 5.52 -5.74 -25.03
C GLY A 192 5.90 -5.06 -23.72
N LEU A 193 5.55 -5.66 -22.58
CA LEU A 193 5.96 -5.19 -21.25
C LEU A 193 7.46 -4.98 -21.17
N ILE A 194 8.25 -5.99 -21.56
CA ILE A 194 9.70 -5.92 -21.43
C ILE A 194 10.35 -5.02 -22.49
N ALA A 195 9.85 -5.04 -23.74
CA ALA A 195 10.40 -4.23 -24.81
C ALA A 195 10.10 -2.73 -24.63
N ALA A 196 8.91 -2.38 -24.15
CA ALA A 196 8.48 -0.99 -23.99
C ALA A 196 8.80 -0.39 -22.62
N ILE A 197 8.90 -1.22 -21.56
CA ILE A 197 9.01 -0.72 -20.18
C ILE A 197 10.34 -1.11 -19.55
N GLY A 198 10.92 -2.27 -19.89
CA GLY A 198 12.17 -2.77 -19.29
C GLY A 198 13.40 -1.89 -19.51
N ASN A 199 13.34 -0.91 -20.41
CA ASN A 199 14.42 0.04 -20.69
C ASN A 199 14.04 1.47 -20.25
N VAL A 200 13.67 1.61 -18.97
CA VAL A 200 13.12 2.83 -18.33
C VAL A 200 13.98 4.09 -18.58
N ASP A 201 15.30 3.95 -18.66
CA ASP A 201 16.22 5.07 -18.94
C ASP A 201 16.00 5.72 -20.32
N ARG A 202 15.48 4.98 -21.31
CA ARG A 202 15.18 5.55 -22.63
C ARG A 202 13.88 6.35 -22.68
N HIS A 203 13.03 6.27 -21.65
CA HIS A 203 11.68 6.81 -21.68
C HIS A 203 11.48 8.12 -20.90
N GLY A 204 12.56 8.74 -20.39
CA GLY A 204 12.46 10.04 -19.70
C GLY A 204 11.48 10.01 -18.53
N ILE A 205 11.34 8.86 -17.87
CA ILE A 205 10.30 8.61 -16.86
C ILE A 205 10.42 9.54 -15.65
N GLN A 206 11.63 10.06 -15.39
CA GLN A 206 11.91 11.02 -14.32
C GLN A 206 11.20 12.37 -14.53
N ASP A 207 10.95 12.76 -15.79
CA ASP A 207 10.33 14.05 -16.14
C ASP A 207 8.81 13.96 -16.29
N ARG A 208 8.21 12.80 -15.99
CA ARG A 208 6.77 12.56 -16.19
C ARG A 208 5.94 13.09 -15.04
N ASN A 209 5.04 14.02 -15.36
CA ASN A 209 4.03 14.52 -14.41
C ASN A 209 3.07 13.42 -13.91
N ASP A 210 2.96 12.29 -14.62
CA ASP A 210 2.10 11.15 -14.30
C ASP A 210 2.88 9.91 -13.81
N VAL A 211 4.14 10.06 -13.38
CA VAL A 211 5.04 8.94 -13.04
C VAL A 211 4.43 7.92 -12.07
N LYS A 212 3.71 8.37 -11.04
CA LYS A 212 3.01 7.49 -10.09
C LYS A 212 1.94 6.64 -10.77
N LYS A 213 1.10 7.25 -11.60
CA LYS A 213 0.02 6.54 -12.32
C LYS A 213 0.61 5.53 -13.31
N TYR A 214 1.67 5.93 -14.01
CA TYR A 214 2.41 5.06 -14.91
C TYR A 214 2.99 3.84 -14.16
N ALA A 215 3.69 4.07 -13.05
CA ALA A 215 4.29 3.01 -12.23
C ALA A 215 3.26 2.01 -11.71
N LEU A 216 2.11 2.48 -11.24
CA LEU A 216 1.01 1.62 -10.80
C LEU A 216 0.45 0.75 -11.94
N GLY A 217 0.33 1.31 -13.15
CA GLY A 217 -0.06 0.55 -14.33
C GLY A 217 0.92 -0.59 -14.66
N VAL A 218 2.22 -0.32 -14.55
CA VAL A 218 3.28 -1.33 -14.74
C VAL A 218 3.22 -2.41 -13.67
N LEU A 219 2.99 -2.03 -12.41
CA LEU A 219 2.83 -2.99 -11.31
C LEU A 219 1.62 -3.90 -11.52
N GLY A 220 0.47 -3.32 -11.87
CA GLY A 220 -0.75 -4.10 -12.15
C GLY A 220 -0.55 -5.08 -13.31
N LEU A 221 0.08 -4.63 -14.40
CA LEU A 221 0.37 -5.48 -15.56
C LEU A 221 1.36 -6.62 -15.23
N SER A 222 2.41 -6.29 -14.47
CA SER A 222 3.41 -7.26 -14.00
C SER A 222 2.77 -8.31 -13.09
N SER A 223 1.90 -7.86 -12.18
CA SER A 223 1.14 -8.74 -11.28
C SER A 223 0.21 -9.65 -12.07
N LEU A 224 -0.56 -9.12 -13.02
CA LEU A 224 -1.45 -9.90 -13.87
C LEU A 224 -0.71 -11.05 -14.57
N LEU A 225 0.45 -10.75 -15.16
CA LEU A 225 1.24 -11.76 -15.87
C LEU A 225 1.77 -12.85 -14.90
N LEU A 226 2.29 -12.46 -13.74
CA LEU A 226 2.78 -13.42 -12.74
C LEU A 226 1.66 -14.30 -12.19
N SER A 227 0.51 -13.71 -11.86
CA SER A 227 -0.66 -14.44 -11.38
C SER A 227 -1.18 -15.42 -12.42
N GLN A 228 -1.23 -15.03 -13.70
CA GLN A 228 -1.67 -15.92 -14.78
C GLN A 228 -0.71 -17.10 -14.98
N ILE A 229 0.61 -16.86 -14.92
CA ILE A 229 1.61 -17.94 -15.01
C ILE A 229 1.44 -18.90 -13.83
N LYS A 230 1.34 -18.40 -12.60
CA LYS A 230 1.16 -19.24 -11.41
C LYS A 230 -0.12 -20.07 -11.46
N LEU A 231 -1.21 -19.50 -11.98
CA LEU A 231 -2.50 -20.18 -12.11
C LEU A 231 -2.42 -21.35 -13.10
N GLN A 232 -1.80 -21.14 -14.27
CA GLN A 232 -1.76 -22.16 -15.33
C GLN A 232 -0.60 -23.15 -15.18
N HIS A 233 0.41 -22.81 -14.38
CA HIS A 233 1.62 -23.61 -14.17
C HIS A 233 1.87 -23.87 -12.67
N SER A 234 0.83 -24.04 -11.87
CA SER A 234 0.92 -24.29 -10.42
C SER A 234 1.87 -25.44 -10.08
N ASP A 235 1.82 -26.51 -10.89
CA ASP A 235 2.62 -27.71 -10.68
C ASP A 235 4.13 -27.46 -10.81
N LEU A 236 4.54 -26.52 -11.66
CA LEU A 236 5.93 -26.08 -11.80
C LEU A 236 6.39 -25.23 -10.61
N MET A 237 5.46 -24.56 -9.93
CA MET A 237 5.76 -23.76 -8.73
C MET A 237 6.02 -24.67 -7.53
N ASP A 238 5.17 -25.68 -7.34
CA ASP A 238 5.29 -26.65 -6.24
C ASP A 238 6.57 -27.49 -6.31
N GLN A 239 7.09 -27.75 -7.51
CA GLN A 239 8.35 -28.48 -7.72
C GLN A 239 9.59 -27.62 -7.40
N ASN A 240 9.53 -26.31 -7.68
CA ASN A 240 10.64 -25.39 -7.40
C ASN A 240 10.80 -25.09 -5.90
N ASP A 241 9.71 -25.11 -5.13
CA ASP A 241 9.76 -24.90 -3.67
C ASP A 241 10.27 -26.14 -2.92
N LYS A 242 10.18 -27.34 -3.50
CA LYS A 242 10.76 -28.58 -2.94
C LYS A 242 12.25 -28.78 -3.21
N GLN A 243 12.85 -27.97 -4.09
CA GLN A 243 14.28 -28.02 -4.42
C GLN A 243 15.12 -26.95 -3.70
N LYS A 244 14.50 -26.16 -2.82
CA LYS A 244 15.18 -25.27 -1.88
C LYS A 244 15.31 -25.92 -0.50
#